data_AF-N1WE18-F1
#
_entry.id   AF-N1WE18-F1
#
_cell.length_a   1.000
_cell.length_b   1.000
_cell.length_c   1.000
_cell.angle_alpha   90.00
_cell.angle_beta   90.00
_cell.angle_gamma   90.00
#
_symmetry.space_group_name_H-M   'P 1'
#
loop_
_entity.id
_entity.type
_entity.pdbx_description
1 polymer ?
#
loop_
_entity_poly.entity_id
_entity_poly.type
_entity_poly.pdbx_seq_one_letter_code
_entity_poly.pdbx_strand_id
1 'polypeptide(L)'
;MKHTGELKEEEMSILVDKTPDLSKAFTILDQYSKDPKKRAEVAAKLESERDYAYDLAARFEAGERQGIEKGIEKGELKKALEAARKMLAEGIKLDVVLRVTDLTEQDLRDHGIDF
;
A
#
# COMPACT_ATOMS: atom_id res chain seq x y z
N MET A 1 -25.17 -17.20 -6.16
CA MET A 1 -25.71 -16.41 -5.03
C MET A 1 -26.26 -15.12 -5.61
N LYS A 2 -27.57 -14.91 -5.58
CA LYS A 2 -28.20 -13.72 -6.18
C LYS A 2 -27.75 -12.48 -5.41
N HIS A 3 -27.19 -11.52 -6.15
CA HIS A 3 -26.78 -10.21 -5.68
C HIS A 3 -27.97 -9.49 -5.05
N THR A 4 -27.77 -8.91 -3.86
CA THR A 4 -28.75 -8.13 -3.09
C THR A 4 -29.10 -6.78 -3.72
N GLY A 5 -28.87 -6.60 -5.03
CA GLY A 5 -29.05 -5.34 -5.76
C GLY A 5 -30.37 -5.20 -6.52
N GLU A 6 -31.21 -6.23 -6.60
CA GLU A 6 -32.42 -6.18 -7.44
C GLU A 6 -33.61 -6.86 -6.77
N LEU A 7 -34.06 -6.32 -5.64
CA LEU A 7 -35.42 -6.60 -5.16
C LEU A 7 -36.31 -5.46 -5.66
N LYS A 8 -37.38 -5.80 -6.37
CA LYS A 8 -38.36 -4.82 -6.84
C LYS A 8 -39.09 -4.23 -5.62
N GLU A 9 -39.57 -2.99 -5.73
CA GLU A 9 -40.23 -2.25 -4.64
C GLU A 9 -41.40 -3.06 -4.00
N GLU A 10 -42.10 -3.82 -4.83
CA GLU A 10 -43.17 -4.77 -4.44
C GLU A 10 -42.65 -5.94 -3.58
N GLU A 11 -41.50 -6.52 -3.93
CA GLU A 11 -40.88 -7.62 -3.19
C GLU A 11 -40.32 -7.13 -1.84
N MET A 12 -39.84 -5.90 -1.80
CA MET A 12 -39.34 -5.22 -0.60
C MET A 12 -40.48 -4.93 0.38
N SER A 13 -41.65 -4.49 -0.11
CA SER A 13 -42.85 -4.27 0.70
C SER A 13 -43.33 -5.57 1.39
N ILE A 14 -43.34 -6.69 0.66
CA ILE A 14 -43.76 -7.99 1.21
C ILE A 14 -42.82 -8.48 2.32
N LEU A 15 -41.51 -8.21 2.20
CA LEU A 15 -40.49 -8.56 3.20
C LEU A 15 -40.57 -7.68 4.45
N VAL A 16 -40.82 -6.39 4.26
CA VAL A 16 -41.04 -5.38 5.30
C VAL A 16 -42.24 -5.73 6.18
N ASP A 17 -43.36 -6.14 5.57
CA ASP A 17 -44.60 -6.45 6.30
C ASP A 17 -44.50 -7.75 7.13
N LYS A 18 -43.69 -8.72 6.69
CA LYS A 18 -43.54 -10.02 7.36
C LYS A 18 -42.55 -10.00 8.53
N THR A 19 -41.75 -8.94 8.66
CA THR A 19 -40.66 -8.87 9.63
C THR A 19 -40.69 -7.50 10.33
N PRO A 20 -41.26 -7.40 11.55
CA PRO A 20 -41.46 -6.13 12.24
C PRO A 20 -40.17 -5.30 12.44
N ASP A 21 -39.03 -5.97 12.62
CA ASP A 21 -37.74 -5.29 12.80
C ASP A 21 -37.16 -4.77 11.49
N LEU A 22 -37.49 -5.42 10.36
CA LEU A 22 -37.09 -4.97 9.03
C LEU A 22 -37.90 -3.73 8.65
N SER A 23 -39.18 -3.68 8.97
CA SER A 23 -40.02 -2.48 8.78
C SER A 23 -39.49 -1.26 9.53
N LYS A 24 -39.05 -1.45 10.79
CA LYS A 24 -38.41 -0.39 11.57
C LYS A 24 -37.09 0.05 10.93
N ALA A 25 -36.25 -0.89 10.49
CA ALA A 25 -35.00 -0.58 9.82
C ALA A 25 -35.21 0.23 8.52
N PHE A 26 -36.16 -0.18 7.67
CA PHE A 26 -36.50 0.55 6.44
C PHE A 26 -37.13 1.92 6.73
N THR A 27 -37.97 2.05 7.75
CA THR A 27 -38.54 3.36 8.15
C THR A 27 -37.46 4.32 8.63
N ILE A 28 -36.48 3.84 9.40
CA ILE A 28 -35.34 4.64 9.84
C ILE A 28 -34.48 5.05 8.63
N LEU A 29 -34.19 4.11 7.73
CA LEU A 29 -33.46 4.37 6.48
C LEU A 29 -34.16 5.40 5.58
N ASP A 30 -35.47 5.27 5.41
CA ASP A 30 -36.31 6.18 4.63
C ASP A 30 -36.38 7.59 5.27
N GLN A 31 -36.50 7.68 6.59
CA GLN A 31 -36.44 8.94 7.32
C GLN A 31 -35.08 9.64 7.22
N TYR A 32 -33.97 8.89 7.25
CA TYR A 32 -32.63 9.43 6.99
C TYR A 32 -32.41 9.77 5.50
N SER A 33 -33.08 9.07 4.59
CA SER A 33 -33.02 9.28 3.14
C SER A 33 -33.82 10.52 2.68
N LYS A 34 -34.89 10.89 3.40
CA LYS A 34 -35.83 11.95 3.01
C LYS A 34 -35.36 13.39 3.24
N ASP A 35 -34.28 13.62 3.98
CA ASP A 35 -33.69 14.96 4.15
C ASP A 35 -32.51 15.15 3.18
N PRO A 36 -32.68 15.91 2.08
CA PRO A 36 -31.63 16.08 1.07
C PRO A 36 -30.35 16.70 1.64
N LYS A 37 -30.46 17.53 2.69
CA LYS A 37 -29.30 18.17 3.33
C LYS A 37 -28.47 17.15 4.10
N LYS A 38 -29.12 16.30 4.91
CA LYS A 38 -28.43 15.21 5.61
C LYS A 38 -27.81 14.19 4.66
N ARG A 39 -28.47 13.87 3.54
CA ARG A 39 -27.87 13.02 2.51
C ARG A 39 -26.62 13.64 1.91
N ALA A 40 -26.66 14.94 1.59
CA ALA A 40 -25.50 15.65 1.07
C ALA A 40 -24.35 15.69 2.10
N GLU A 41 -24.65 15.92 3.37
CA GLU A 41 -23.66 15.91 4.46
C GLU A 41 -23.01 14.53 4.63
N VAL A 42 -23.81 13.46 4.61
CA VAL A 42 -23.29 12.08 4.69
C VAL A 42 -22.48 11.71 3.45
N ALA A 43 -22.95 12.08 2.26
CA ALA A 43 -22.22 11.83 1.01
C ALA A 43 -20.88 12.56 0.98
N ALA A 44 -20.85 13.85 1.35
CA ALA A 44 -19.61 14.63 1.42
C ALA A 44 -18.63 14.06 2.46
N LYS A 45 -19.14 13.58 3.60
CA LYS A 45 -18.30 12.91 4.60
C LYS A 45 -17.72 11.60 4.07
N LEU A 46 -18.53 10.76 3.44
CA LEU A 46 -18.08 9.50 2.82
C LEU A 46 -17.05 9.75 1.72
N GLU A 47 -17.25 10.79 0.90
CA GLU A 47 -16.29 11.20 -0.12
C GLU A 47 -14.95 11.62 0.51
N SER A 48 -14.98 12.46 1.54
CA SER A 48 -13.77 12.88 2.25
C SER A 48 -13.05 11.71 2.91
N GLU A 49 -13.76 10.77 3.55
CA GLU A 49 -13.17 9.59 4.18
C GLU A 49 -12.55 8.65 3.14
N ARG A 50 -13.23 8.48 2.00
CA ARG A 50 -12.74 7.67 0.88
C ARG A 50 -11.46 8.28 0.30
N ASP A 51 -11.46 9.58 0.04
CA ASP A 51 -10.29 10.28 -0.51
C ASP A 51 -9.11 10.22 0.45
N TYR A 52 -9.36 10.37 1.76
CA TYR A 52 -8.34 10.17 2.80
C TYR A 52 -7.80 8.74 2.82
N ALA A 53 -8.68 7.73 2.73
CA ALA A 53 -8.27 6.33 2.69
C ALA A 53 -7.44 6.00 1.45
N TYR A 54 -7.79 6.58 0.29
CA TYR A 54 -7.02 6.42 -0.95
C TYR A 54 -5.63 7.06 -0.84
N ASP A 55 -5.54 8.31 -0.35
CA ASP A 55 -4.24 8.98 -0.14
C ASP A 55 -3.36 8.20 0.85
N LEU A 56 -3.95 7.71 1.95
CA LEU A 56 -3.23 6.91 2.93
C LEU A 56 -2.71 5.60 2.31
N ALA A 57 -3.53 4.90 1.54
CA ALA A 57 -3.14 3.67 0.87
C ALA A 57 -2.00 3.91 -0.14
N ALA A 58 -2.10 4.96 -0.95
CA ALA A 58 -1.07 5.33 -1.92
C ALA A 58 0.27 5.68 -1.25
N ARG A 59 0.24 6.37 -0.10
CA ARG A 59 1.44 6.67 0.69
C ARG A 59 2.07 5.42 1.29
N PHE A 60 1.25 4.49 1.77
CA PHE A 60 1.75 3.23 2.30
C PHE A 60 2.44 2.40 1.21
N GLU A 61 1.80 2.25 0.05
CA GLU A 61 2.38 1.55 -1.11
C GLU A 61 3.67 2.21 -1.59
N ALA A 62 3.69 3.54 -1.69
CA ALA A 62 4.90 4.28 -2.04
C ALA A 62 6.03 4.06 -1.02
N GLY A 63 5.71 4.07 0.28
CA GLY A 63 6.65 3.80 1.36
C GLY A 63 7.20 2.38 1.33
N GLU A 64 6.35 1.39 1.08
CA GLU A 64 6.76 -0.01 0.92
C GLU A 64 7.71 -0.17 -0.27
N ARG A 65 7.35 0.38 -1.44
CA ARG A 65 8.20 0.33 -2.64
C ARG A 65 9.56 0.99 -2.41
N GLN A 66 9.58 2.18 -1.81
CA GLN A 66 10.83 2.87 -1.46
C GLN A 66 11.66 2.07 -0.45
N GLY A 67 11.02 1.40 0.50
CA GLY A 67 11.69 0.54 1.47
C GLY A 67 12.36 -0.66 0.81
N ILE A 68 11.66 -1.32 -0.11
CA ILE A 68 12.18 -2.45 -0.88
C ILE A 68 13.35 -2.01 -1.75
N GLU A 69 13.20 -0.92 -2.51
CA GLU A 69 14.24 -0.39 -3.40
C GLU A 69 15.52 -0.06 -2.62
N LYS A 70 15.41 0.71 -1.53
CA LYS A 70 16.55 1.02 -0.64
C LYS A 70 17.15 -0.25 -0.02
N GLY A 71 16.34 -1.26 0.26
CA GLY A 71 16.78 -2.54 0.79
C GLY A 71 17.63 -3.31 -0.23
N ILE A 72 17.19 -3.35 -1.49
CA ILE A 72 17.90 -3.98 -2.61
C ILE A 72 19.24 -3.29 -2.84
N GLU A 73 19.25 -1.96 -3.00
CA GLU A 73 20.49 -1.19 -3.22
C GLU A 73 21.53 -1.43 -2.11
N LYS A 74 21.09 -1.38 -0.84
CA LYS A 74 21.96 -1.67 0.31
C LYS A 74 22.48 -3.11 0.29
N GLY A 75 21.64 -4.07 -0.11
CA GLY A 75 22.01 -5.47 -0.23
C GLY A 75 23.05 -5.72 -1.33
N GLU A 76 22.85 -5.10 -2.49
CA GLU A 76 23.77 -5.17 -3.63
C GLU A 76 25.13 -4.56 -3.28
N LEU A 77 25.15 -3.35 -2.70
CA LEU A 77 26.38 -2.70 -2.24
C LEU A 77 27.12 -3.57 -1.21
N LYS A 78 26.41 -4.10 -0.21
CA LYS A 78 27.00 -4.97 0.81
C LYS A 78 27.64 -6.22 0.19
N LYS A 79 26.95 -6.85 -0.77
CA LYS A 79 27.45 -8.04 -1.46
C LYS A 79 28.67 -7.72 -2.32
N ALA A 80 28.68 -6.57 -3.01
CA ALA A 80 29.82 -6.11 -3.79
C ALA A 80 31.04 -5.87 -2.89
N LEU A 81 30.87 -5.21 -1.74
CA LEU A 81 31.94 -4.98 -0.76
C LEU A 81 32.48 -6.28 -0.17
N GLU A 82 31.60 -7.25 0.16
CA GLU A 82 32.03 -8.57 0.64
C GLU A 82 32.82 -9.34 -0.43
N ALA A 83 32.41 -9.25 -1.70
CA ALA A 83 33.15 -9.85 -2.81
C ALA A 83 34.53 -9.19 -2.97
N ALA A 84 34.59 -7.85 -2.96
CA ALA A 84 35.84 -7.11 -3.05
C ALA A 84 36.83 -7.50 -1.94
N ARG A 85 36.37 -7.59 -0.68
CA ARG A 85 37.20 -8.06 0.44
C ARG A 85 37.81 -9.43 0.19
N LYS A 86 36.99 -10.39 -0.27
CA LYS A 86 37.45 -11.76 -0.55
C LYS A 86 38.45 -11.78 -1.70
N MET A 87 38.16 -11.05 -2.78
CA MET A 87 39.03 -10.99 -3.94
C MET A 87 40.40 -10.41 -3.59
N LEU A 88 40.45 -9.32 -2.83
CA LEU A 88 41.70 -8.73 -2.34
C LEU A 88 42.46 -9.69 -1.41
N ALA A 89 41.76 -10.39 -0.51
CA ALA A 89 42.37 -11.39 0.36
C ALA A 89 42.97 -12.59 -0.42
N GLU A 90 42.40 -12.91 -1.59
CA GLU A 90 42.93 -13.90 -2.53
C GLU A 90 44.06 -13.35 -3.43
N GLY A 91 44.46 -12.08 -3.25
CA GLY A 91 45.53 -11.45 -4.01
C GLY A 91 45.13 -10.99 -5.43
N ILE A 92 43.82 -10.90 -5.72
CA ILE A 92 43.35 -10.32 -6.98
C ILE A 92 43.68 -8.83 -6.99
N LYS A 93 44.23 -8.36 -8.11
CA LYS A 93 44.65 -6.96 -8.27
C LYS A 93 43.48 -5.99 -8.13
N LEU A 94 43.74 -4.86 -7.48
CA LEU A 94 42.76 -3.80 -7.24
C LEU A 94 42.01 -3.37 -8.50
N ASP A 95 42.71 -3.17 -9.62
CA ASP A 95 42.09 -2.73 -10.88
C ASP A 95 41.04 -3.73 -11.40
N VAL A 96 41.26 -5.03 -11.17
CA VAL A 96 40.30 -6.09 -11.51
C VAL A 96 39.14 -6.09 -10.53
N VAL A 97 39.40 -5.91 -9.24
CA VAL A 97 38.36 -5.84 -8.20
C VAL A 97 37.39 -4.71 -8.50
N LEU A 98 37.90 -3.47 -8.66
CA LEU A 98 37.09 -2.29 -8.94
C LEU A 98 36.20 -2.48 -10.19
N ARG A 99 36.77 -3.04 -11.26
CA ARG A 99 36.06 -3.30 -12.52
C ARG A 99 35.00 -4.41 -12.42
N VAL A 100 35.20 -5.42 -11.58
CA VAL A 100 34.28 -6.57 -11.47
C VAL A 100 33.14 -6.27 -10.49
N THR A 101 33.43 -5.53 -9.42
CA THR A 101 32.42 -5.20 -8.40
C THR A 101 31.70 -3.88 -8.68
N ASP A 102 32.10 -3.16 -9.72
CA ASP A 102 31.65 -1.78 -10.03
C ASP A 102 31.82 -0.82 -8.83
N LEU A 103 32.83 -1.06 -8.02
CA LEU A 103 33.17 -0.22 -6.86
C LEU A 103 34.30 0.74 -7.21
N THR A 104 34.33 1.87 -6.53
CA THR A 104 35.43 2.82 -6.56
C THR A 104 36.38 2.58 -5.39
N GLU A 105 37.61 3.13 -5.47
CA GLU A 105 38.51 3.15 -4.32
C GLU A 105 37.89 3.84 -3.10
N GLN A 106 37.07 4.88 -3.33
CA GLN A 106 36.40 5.60 -2.25
C GLN A 106 35.39 4.68 -1.54
N ASP A 107 34.60 3.90 -2.29
CA ASP A 107 33.66 2.94 -1.70
C ASP A 107 34.39 1.94 -0.80
N LEU A 108 35.56 1.44 -1.23
CA LEU A 108 36.37 0.53 -0.41
C LEU A 108 36.88 1.21 0.86
N ARG A 109 37.42 2.43 0.74
CA ARG A 109 37.97 3.21 1.88
C ARG A 109 36.88 3.59 2.89
N ASP A 110 35.73 4.05 2.41
CA ASP A 110 34.58 4.41 3.26
C ASP A 110 34.06 3.21 4.06
N HIS A 111 34.31 2.00 3.57
CA HIS A 111 33.94 0.75 4.23
C HIS A 111 35.13 0.01 4.87
N GLY A 112 36.26 0.71 5.08
CA GLY A 112 37.43 0.20 5.80
C GLY A 112 38.07 -1.03 5.16
N ILE A 113 38.11 -1.07 3.82
CA ILE A 113 38.78 -2.11 3.04
C ILE A 113 40.12 -1.55 2.57
N ASP A 114 41.20 -2.12 3.10
CA ASP A 114 42.56 -1.82 2.65
C ASP A 114 42.95 -2.72 1.47
N PHE A 115 43.74 -2.17 0.54
CA PHE A 115 44.11 -2.80 -0.73
C PHE A 115 45.49 -2.37 -1.22
#